data_AF-A0A356FR46-F1
#
_entry.id   AF-A0A356FR46-F1
#
_cell.length_a   1.000
_cell.length_b   1.000
_cell.length_c   1.000
_cell.angle_alpha   90.00
_cell.angle_beta   90.00
_cell.angle_gamma   90.00
#
_symmetry.space_group_name_H-M   'P 1'
#
loop_
_entity.id
_entity.type
_entity.pdbx_description
1 polymer ?
#
loop_
_entity_poly.entity_id
_entity_poly.type
_entity_poly.pdbx_seq_one_letter_code
_entity_poly.pdbx_strand_id
1 'polypeptide(L)' 'IDTANQFKLAPHRLSKILEWKGVSFWDDSKATNFNAALAALDAMPDPIHWICGGACKGGD' A
#
# COMPACT_ATOMS: atom_id res chain seq x y z
N ILE A 1 -16.36 -19.15 7.21
CA ILE A 1 -15.74 -19.09 5.86
C ILE A 1 -16.40 -17.97 5.05
N ASP A 2 -17.74 -17.91 5.03
CA ASP A 2 -18.50 -16.87 4.32
C ASP A 2 -18.10 -15.43 4.68
N THR A 3 -17.87 -15.13 5.95
CA THR A 3 -17.42 -13.80 6.40
C THR A 3 -16.04 -13.43 5.84
N ALA A 4 -15.13 -14.39 5.71
CA ALA A 4 -13.81 -14.15 5.14
C ALA A 4 -13.89 -13.86 3.64
N ASN A 5 -14.79 -14.55 2.92
CA ASN A 5 -15.02 -14.34 1.49
C ASN A 5 -15.68 -13.00 1.17
N GLN A 6 -16.36 -12.38 2.14
CA GLN A 6 -16.99 -11.05 1.99
C GLN A 6 -16.08 -9.90 2.46
N PHE A 7 -14.90 -10.22 2.99
CA PHE A 7 -13.99 -9.21 3.49
C PHE A 7 -13.51 -8.30 2.36
N LYS A 8 -13.71 -6.99 2.55
CA LYS A 8 -13.14 -5.95 1.69
C LYS A 8 -12.05 -5.24 2.46
N LEU A 9 -10.93 -5.00 1.80
CA LEU A 9 -9.87 -4.18 2.37
C LEU A 9 -10.41 -2.80 2.73
N ALA A 10 -10.03 -2.33 3.91
CA ALA A 10 -10.30 -0.95 4.30
C ALA A 10 -9.59 0.00 3.32
N PRO A 11 -10.12 1.22 3.11
CA PRO A 11 -9.49 2.23 2.26
C PRO A 11 -8.00 2.44 2.59
N HIS A 12 -7.23 2.86 1.58
CA HIS A 12 -5.82 3.22 1.69
C HIS A 12 -4.86 2.06 2.01
N ARG A 13 -5.26 0.83 1.68
CA ARG A 13 -4.40 -0.36 1.70
C ARG A 13 -4.17 -0.81 0.26
N LEU A 14 -2.97 -0.53 -0.26
CA LEU A 14 -2.53 -0.90 -1.60
C LEU A 14 -3.60 -0.67 -2.69
N SER A 15 -4.28 0.47 -2.65
CA SER A 15 -5.44 0.73 -3.50
C SER A 15 -5.02 1.53 -4.74
N LYS A 16 -5.22 0.99 -5.95
CA LYS A 16 -5.02 1.76 -7.20
C LYS A 16 -6.07 2.88 -7.27
N ILE A 17 -5.63 4.13 -7.21
CA ILE A 17 -6.53 5.29 -7.14
C ILE A 17 -6.77 5.94 -8.52
N LEU A 18 -5.78 5.90 -9.41
CA LEU A 18 -5.93 6.38 -10.79
C LEU A 18 -4.87 5.79 -11.72
N GLU A 19 -5.13 5.92 -13.01
CA GLU A 19 -4.14 5.71 -14.06
C GLU A 19 -4.13 6.94 -14.97
N TRP A 20 -2.96 7.49 -15.22
CA TRP A 20 -2.81 8.68 -16.03
C TRP A 20 -1.55 8.59 -16.88
N LYS A 21 -1.72 8.73 -18.20
CA LYS A 21 -0.64 8.64 -19.19
C LYS A 21 0.23 7.37 -19.04
N GLY A 22 -0.40 6.23 -18.77
CA GLY A 22 0.28 4.96 -18.57
C GLY A 22 0.97 4.79 -17.21
N VAL A 23 0.83 5.75 -16.30
CA VAL A 23 1.35 5.66 -14.93
C VAL A 23 0.19 5.32 -14.00
N SER A 24 0.33 4.25 -13.23
CA SER A 24 -0.62 3.89 -12.17
C SER A 24 -0.22 4.52 -10.85
N PHE A 25 -1.20 5.08 -10.14
CA PHE A 25 -1.00 5.66 -8.81
C PHE A 25 -1.74 4.81 -7.79
N TRP A 26 -1.05 4.51 -6.70
CA TRP A 26 -1.51 3.63 -5.64
C TRP A 26 -1.45 4.36 -4.31
N ASP A 27 -2.51 4.25 -3.52
CA ASP A 27 -2.59 4.78 -2.17
C ASP A 27 -2.43 3.63 -1.16
N ASP A 28 -1.32 3.70 -0.43
CA ASP A 28 -1.02 2.83 0.70
C ASP A 28 -0.67 3.64 1.97
N SER A 29 -1.34 4.77 2.18
CA SER A 29 -1.07 5.65 3.33
C SER A 29 -1.28 4.98 4.71
N LYS A 30 -1.88 3.79 4.78
CA LYS A 30 -1.96 2.99 6.01
C LYS A 30 -0.67 2.22 6.35
N ALA A 31 0.32 2.14 5.46
CA ALA A 31 1.65 1.60 5.75
C ALA A 31 2.46 2.52 6.68
N THR A 32 2.06 2.59 7.94
CA THR A 32 2.70 3.44 8.97
C THR A 32 3.75 2.71 9.81
N ASN A 33 4.17 1.53 9.37
CA ASN A 33 5.25 0.73 9.98
C ASN A 33 6.07 0.04 8.89
N PHE A 34 7.29 -0.39 9.26
CA PHE A 34 8.25 -1.00 8.33
C PHE A 34 7.69 -2.21 7.58
N ASN A 35 7.12 -3.18 8.30
CA ASN A 35 6.61 -4.42 7.71
C ASN A 35 5.47 -4.18 6.71
N ALA A 36 4.60 -3.21 6.98
CA ALA A 36 3.52 -2.84 6.07
C ALA A 36 4.06 -2.20 4.79
N ALA A 37 5.04 -1.30 4.91
CA ALA A 37 5.70 -0.70 3.76
C ALA A 37 6.43 -1.75 2.92
N LEU A 38 7.17 -2.67 3.56
CA LEU A 38 7.87 -3.76 2.86
C LEU A 38 6.90 -4.64 2.08
N ALA A 39 5.79 -5.07 2.71
CA ALA A 39 4.78 -5.88 2.04
C ALA A 39 4.14 -5.17 0.83
N ALA A 40 3.99 -3.85 0.90
CA ALA A 40 3.48 -3.05 -0.22
C ALA A 40 4.49 -2.98 -1.38
N LEU A 41 5.78 -2.82 -1.08
CA LEU A 41 6.85 -2.82 -2.08
C LEU A 41 6.95 -4.18 -2.79
N ASP A 42 6.91 -5.28 -2.03
CA ASP A 42 7.00 -6.64 -2.56
C ASP A 42 5.77 -7.03 -3.41
N ALA A 43 4.62 -6.42 -3.15
CA ALA A 43 3.39 -6.68 -3.89
C ALA A 43 3.30 -5.94 -5.24
N MET A 44 4.18 -4.96 -5.49
CA MET A 44 4.16 -4.18 -6.73
C MET A 44 4.78 -4.99 -7.87
N PRO A 45 4.06 -5.19 -9.00
CA PRO A 45 4.53 -6.03 -10.09
C PRO A 45 5.62 -5.36 -10.95
N ASP A 46 5.69 -4.03 -10.91
CA ASP A 46 6.55 -3.22 -11.75
C ASP A 46 7.43 -2.29 -10.89
N PRO A 47 8.56 -1.78 -11.42
CA PRO A 47 9.35 -0.77 -10.73
C PRO A 47 8.51 0.46 -10.34
N ILE A 48 8.70 0.95 -9.12
CA ILE A 48 7.90 2.06 -8.59
C ILE A 48 8.72 3.31 -8.29
N HIS A 49 8.05 4.46 -8.37
CA HIS A 49 8.51 5.68 -7.72
C HIS A 49 7.85 5.77 -6.34
N TRP A 50 8.64 5.56 -5.30
CA TRP A 50 8.13 5.49 -3.93
C TRP A 50 8.18 6.85 -3.23
N ILE A 51 7.04 7.28 -2.70
CA ILE A 51 6.93 8.46 -1.82
C ILE A 51 6.84 7.95 -0.39
N CYS A 52 7.94 8.04 0.35
CA CYS A 52 8.05 7.59 1.74
C CYS A 52 8.37 8.73 2.71
N GLY A 53 7.92 8.61 3.95
CA GLY A 53 8.23 9.57 5.01
C GLY A 53 7.20 9.53 6.15
N GLY A 54 7.48 10.26 7.21
CA GLY A 54 6.60 10.38 8.39
C GLY A 54 7.36 10.38 9.70
N ALA A 55 6.63 10.50 10.81
CA ALA A 55 7.22 10.41 12.15
C ALA A 55 7.55 8.95 12.48
N CYS A 56 8.80 8.69 12.86
CA CYS A 56 9.21 7.38 13.35
C CYS A 56 8.46 7.05 14.64
N LYS A 57 7.86 5.85 14.71
CA LYS A 57 7.15 5.37 15.89
C LYS A 57 8.04 4.52 16.82
N GLY A 58 9.33 4.41 16.51
CA GLY A 58 10.24 3.44 17.11
C GLY A 58 10.07 2.05 16.47
N GLY A 59 11.19 1.34 16.34
CA GLY A 59 11.29 0.04 15.66
C GLY A 59 12.63 -0.05 14.95
N ASP A 60 13.33 -1.18 15.11
CA ASP A 60 14.58 -1.49 14.43
C ASP A 60 14.35 -1.87 12.95
#